data_AF-A0AAU3KQM0-F1
#
_entry.id   AF-A0AAU3KQM0-F1
#
_cell.length_a   1.000
_cell.length_b   1.000
_cell.length_c   1.000
_cell.angle_alpha   90.00
_cell.angle_beta   90.00
_cell.angle_gamma   90.00
#
_symmetry.space_group_name_H-M   'P 1'
#
loop_
_entity.id
_entity.type
_entity.pdbx_description
1 polymer ?
#
loop_
_entity_poly.entity_id
_entity_poly.type
_entity_poly.pdbx_seq_one_letter_code
_entity_poly.pdbx_strand_id
1 'polypeptide(L)'
;MNASPETSDTRYDRGLAVLDQVGGPNGRAVVNSLADIAPDLGRYVVEFGYGDIYSRPGLTLRQRQIINIAALTALGTAAPQLRFHTDGALTVGVTPAEVVETIVHIGLYAGFPATLNGLTVARAAFADRPEAGSPLGDSEIRPEETTQQRYERGLVKLAEVDGDAADNIFETLADIAPDLARYLVEFAFADVYSRRGLDLKTRELATVAACTVMGNAAPQLRVHLHGLLNVGGTREEAVEVITQMAGYGGFPAALNAITAAREVFAARGER
;
A
#
# COMPACT_ATOMS: atom_id res chain seq x y z
N MET A 1 44.61 -25.51 -4.34
CA MET A 1 43.96 -24.29 -3.84
C MET A 1 42.75 -24.04 -4.74
N ASN A 2 41.56 -24.48 -4.34
CA ASN A 2 40.34 -24.13 -5.05
C ASN A 2 39.81 -22.86 -4.41
N ALA A 3 39.98 -21.73 -5.10
CA ALA A 3 39.21 -20.54 -4.78
C ALA A 3 37.74 -20.87 -5.05
N SER A 4 36.91 -20.80 -4.01
CA SER A 4 35.46 -20.72 -4.17
C SER A 4 35.16 -19.56 -5.13
N PRO A 5 34.20 -19.71 -6.07
CA PRO A 5 33.87 -18.59 -6.94
C PRO A 5 33.34 -17.47 -6.05
N GLU A 6 34.03 -16.33 -6.04
CA GLU A 6 33.49 -15.08 -5.52
C GLU A 6 32.24 -14.79 -6.36
N THR A 7 31.07 -15.10 -5.82
CA THR A 7 29.81 -14.60 -6.36
C THR A 7 29.93 -13.08 -6.31
N SER A 8 30.08 -12.44 -7.46
CA SER A 8 30.06 -10.98 -7.52
C SER A 8 28.73 -10.53 -6.94
N ASP A 9 28.74 -9.84 -5.78
CA ASP A 9 27.55 -9.24 -5.19
C ASP A 9 27.20 -7.96 -5.96
N THR A 10 26.88 -8.11 -7.24
CA THR A 10 26.47 -6.97 -8.06
C THR A 10 25.04 -6.60 -7.70
N ARG A 11 24.71 -5.31 -7.88
CA ARG A 11 23.33 -4.83 -7.75
C ARG A 11 22.35 -5.64 -8.61
N TYR A 12 22.79 -6.10 -9.78
CA TYR A 12 21.97 -6.92 -10.68
C TYR A 12 21.72 -8.32 -10.10
N ASP A 13 22.75 -8.99 -9.58
CA ASP A 13 22.63 -10.32 -8.99
C ASP A 13 21.73 -10.31 -7.75
N ARG A 14 21.91 -9.30 -6.88
CA ARG A 14 21.01 -9.06 -5.73
C ARG A 14 19.58 -8.80 -6.18
N GLY A 15 19.40 -7.98 -7.22
CA GLY A 15 18.08 -7.69 -7.78
C GLY A 15 17.39 -8.93 -8.34
N LEU A 16 18.11 -9.77 -9.09
CA LEU A 16 17.58 -11.02 -9.60
C LEU A 16 17.17 -11.97 -8.46
N ALA A 17 18.01 -12.10 -7.43
CA ALA A 17 17.71 -12.97 -6.29
C ALA A 17 16.42 -12.55 -5.55
N VAL A 18 16.15 -11.25 -5.43
CA VAL A 18 14.91 -10.76 -4.81
C VAL A 18 13.72 -10.86 -5.77
N LEU A 19 13.92 -10.58 -7.06
CA LEU A 19 12.89 -10.75 -8.08
C LEU A 19 12.41 -12.20 -8.18
N ASP A 20 13.33 -13.17 -8.11
CA ASP A 20 12.98 -14.60 -8.17
C ASP A 20 12.18 -15.02 -6.92
N GLN A 21 12.46 -14.46 -5.74
CA GLN A 21 11.67 -14.69 -4.52
C GLN A 21 10.25 -14.15 -4.62
N VAL A 22 10.06 -13.01 -5.28
CA VAL A 22 8.76 -12.35 -5.42
C VAL A 22 7.96 -12.92 -6.59
N GLY A 23 8.53 -12.88 -7.79
CA GLY A 23 7.85 -13.16 -9.04
C GLY A 23 7.69 -14.65 -9.35
N GLY A 24 8.34 -15.52 -8.57
CA GLY A 24 8.32 -16.97 -8.78
C GLY A 24 8.68 -17.34 -10.23
N PRO A 25 8.01 -18.31 -10.85
CA PRO A 25 8.29 -18.73 -12.23
C PRO A 25 8.18 -17.62 -13.29
N ASN A 26 7.40 -16.56 -13.01
CA ASN A 26 7.13 -15.48 -13.94
C ASN A 26 7.94 -14.20 -13.67
N GLY A 27 8.81 -14.18 -12.66
CA GLY A 27 9.52 -12.98 -12.22
C GLY A 27 10.26 -12.25 -13.34
N ARG A 28 10.86 -13.02 -14.26
CA ARG A 28 11.67 -12.48 -15.36
C ARG A 28 10.86 -12.12 -16.61
N ALA A 29 9.55 -12.37 -16.64
CA ALA A 29 8.71 -12.12 -17.81
C ALA A 29 8.71 -10.65 -18.24
N VAL A 30 8.67 -9.73 -17.26
CA VAL A 30 8.73 -8.27 -17.53
C VAL A 30 10.07 -7.90 -18.17
N VAL A 31 11.19 -8.41 -17.64
CA VAL A 31 12.53 -8.14 -18.20
C VAL A 31 12.65 -8.67 -19.62
N ASN A 32 12.19 -9.90 -19.85
CA ASN A 32 12.24 -10.54 -21.17
C ASN A 32 11.38 -9.79 -22.20
N SER A 33 10.22 -9.27 -21.79
CA SER A 33 9.31 -8.50 -22.67
C SER A 33 9.88 -7.16 -23.15
N LEU A 34 10.97 -6.69 -22.55
CA LEU A 34 11.63 -5.43 -22.91
C LEU A 34 12.89 -5.62 -23.75
N ALA A 35 13.32 -6.87 -24.00
CA ALA A 35 14.62 -7.17 -24.59
C ALA A 35 14.81 -6.63 -26.01
N ASP A 36 13.73 -6.52 -26.79
CA ASP A 36 13.73 -6.07 -28.19
C ASP A 36 13.54 -4.56 -28.36
N ILE A 37 13.02 -3.86 -27.33
CA ILE A 37 12.67 -2.43 -27.41
C ILE A 37 13.45 -1.55 -26.43
N ALA A 38 13.67 -1.99 -25.20
CA ALA A 38 14.27 -1.21 -24.12
C ALA A 38 14.99 -2.12 -23.11
N PRO A 39 16.05 -2.84 -23.50
CA PRO A 39 16.75 -3.79 -22.63
C PRO A 39 17.33 -3.13 -21.37
N ASP A 40 17.78 -1.88 -21.46
CA ASP A 40 18.27 -1.11 -20.32
C ASP A 40 17.17 -0.88 -19.28
N LEU A 41 15.92 -0.67 -19.70
CA LEU A 41 14.79 -0.55 -18.78
C LEU A 41 14.56 -1.86 -18.02
N GLY A 42 14.63 -3.00 -18.71
CA GLY A 42 14.58 -4.31 -18.07
C GLY A 42 15.68 -4.48 -17.02
N ARG A 43 16.90 -4.01 -17.30
CA ARG A 43 18.00 -4.00 -16.34
C ARG A 43 17.72 -3.04 -15.17
N TYR A 44 17.20 -1.84 -15.42
CA TYR A 44 16.85 -0.88 -14.35
C TYR A 44 15.79 -1.41 -13.40
N VAL A 45 14.77 -2.12 -13.92
CA VAL A 45 13.76 -2.78 -13.07
C VAL A 45 14.44 -3.74 -12.08
N VAL A 46 15.35 -4.59 -12.57
CA VAL A 46 16.08 -5.54 -11.73
C VAL A 46 16.99 -4.82 -10.74
N GLU A 47 17.85 -3.92 -11.24
CA GLU A 47 18.88 -3.28 -10.43
C GLU A 47 18.30 -2.28 -9.43
N PHE A 48 17.51 -1.32 -9.89
CA PHE A 48 16.97 -0.29 -9.03
C PHE A 48 15.76 -0.81 -8.24
N GLY A 49 14.78 -1.40 -8.92
CA GLY A 49 13.55 -1.87 -8.28
C GLY A 49 13.80 -2.98 -7.27
N TYR A 50 14.53 -4.02 -7.65
CA TYR A 50 14.76 -5.17 -6.77
C TYR A 50 16.10 -5.10 -6.02
N GLY A 51 17.15 -4.64 -6.70
CA GLY A 51 18.51 -4.60 -6.17
C GLY A 51 18.77 -3.45 -5.20
N ASP A 52 18.19 -2.26 -5.40
CA ASP A 52 18.41 -1.09 -4.55
C ASP A 52 17.23 -0.75 -3.64
N ILE A 53 15.99 -1.06 -4.03
CA ILE A 53 14.80 -0.75 -3.24
C ILE A 53 14.37 -1.97 -2.41
N TYR A 54 14.01 -3.08 -3.05
CA TYR A 54 13.42 -4.20 -2.31
C TYR A 54 14.40 -4.92 -1.38
N SER A 55 15.69 -4.89 -1.71
CA SER A 55 16.74 -5.51 -0.90
C SER A 55 17.02 -4.74 0.40
N ARG A 56 16.50 -3.52 0.54
CA ARG A 56 16.70 -2.70 1.73
C ARG A 56 16.02 -3.33 2.95
N PRO A 57 16.63 -3.23 4.14
CA PRO A 57 15.95 -3.57 5.38
C PRO A 57 14.81 -2.59 5.67
N GLY A 58 14.04 -2.82 6.73
CA GLY A 58 12.99 -1.92 7.21
C GLY A 58 11.57 -2.32 6.81
N LEU A 59 11.39 -2.98 5.65
CA LEU A 59 10.13 -3.61 5.27
C LEU A 59 10.33 -5.05 4.81
N THR A 60 9.45 -5.94 5.28
CA THR A 60 9.38 -7.33 4.80
C THR A 60 8.86 -7.40 3.36
N LEU A 61 9.16 -8.47 2.63
CA LEU A 61 8.62 -8.67 1.27
C LEU A 61 7.08 -8.66 1.25
N ARG A 62 6.41 -9.21 2.28
CA ARG A 62 4.95 -9.10 2.40
C ARG A 62 4.48 -7.64 2.46
N GLN A 63 5.08 -6.83 3.34
CA GLN A 63 4.73 -5.41 3.44
C GLN A 63 4.99 -4.69 2.11
N ARG A 64 6.12 -4.95 1.46
CA ARG A 64 6.46 -4.38 0.15
C ARG A 64 5.44 -4.73 -0.94
N GLN A 65 4.87 -5.94 -0.93
CA GLN A 65 3.80 -6.31 -1.86
C GLN A 65 2.46 -5.64 -1.53
N ILE A 66 2.08 -5.56 -0.25
CA ILE A 66 0.84 -4.89 0.17
C ILE A 66 0.85 -3.42 -0.26
N ILE A 67 1.94 -2.69 0.00
CA ILE A 67 2.03 -1.27 -0.38
C ILE A 67 2.04 -1.08 -1.91
N ASN A 68 2.51 -2.05 -2.66
CA ASN A 68 2.44 -2.02 -4.13
C ASN A 68 1.03 -2.25 -4.66
N ILE A 69 0.31 -3.23 -4.12
CA ILE A 69 -1.09 -3.44 -4.45
C ILE A 69 -1.88 -2.16 -4.18
N ALA A 70 -1.62 -1.53 -3.03
CA ALA A 70 -2.23 -0.28 -2.64
C ALA A 70 -1.94 0.85 -3.64
N ALA A 71 -0.66 1.09 -3.94
CA ALA A 71 -0.23 2.12 -4.87
C ALA A 71 -0.76 1.91 -6.30
N LEU A 72 -0.66 0.69 -6.82
CA LEU A 72 -1.09 0.36 -8.18
C LEU A 72 -2.61 0.40 -8.33
N THR A 73 -3.35 0.05 -7.26
CA THR A 73 -4.79 0.26 -7.20
C THR A 73 -5.09 1.76 -7.19
N ALA A 74 -4.37 2.57 -6.41
CA ALA A 74 -4.57 4.02 -6.36
C ALA A 74 -4.30 4.71 -7.70
N LEU A 75 -3.31 4.24 -8.48
CA LEU A 75 -3.06 4.72 -9.84
C LEU A 75 -4.18 4.36 -10.83
N GLY A 76 -4.97 3.32 -10.55
CA GLY A 76 -6.18 2.93 -11.29
C GLY A 76 -5.98 2.43 -12.73
N THR A 77 -4.77 2.55 -13.27
CA THR A 77 -4.45 2.35 -14.70
C THR A 77 -3.32 1.34 -14.96
N ALA A 78 -2.70 0.81 -13.90
CA ALA A 78 -1.51 -0.06 -13.98
C ALA A 78 -1.85 -1.55 -13.84
N ALA A 79 -2.86 -2.03 -14.58
CA ALA A 79 -3.38 -3.39 -14.42
C ALA A 79 -2.34 -4.52 -14.61
N PRO A 80 -1.43 -4.48 -15.61
CA PRO A 80 -0.39 -5.51 -15.75
C PRO A 80 0.56 -5.59 -14.54
N GLN A 81 0.92 -4.44 -13.99
CA GLN A 81 1.79 -4.36 -12.82
C GLN A 81 1.05 -4.79 -11.56
N LEU A 82 -0.22 -4.39 -11.40
CA LEU A 82 -1.06 -4.85 -10.29
C LEU A 82 -1.22 -6.37 -10.32
N ARG A 83 -1.35 -6.96 -11.52
CA ARG A 83 -1.39 -8.41 -11.71
C ARG A 83 -0.11 -9.07 -11.21
N PHE A 84 1.04 -8.60 -11.69
CA PHE A 84 2.35 -9.10 -11.26
C PHE A 84 2.54 -9.03 -9.74
N HIS A 85 2.19 -7.89 -9.13
CA HIS A 85 2.34 -7.71 -7.68
C HIS A 85 1.29 -8.47 -6.87
N THR A 86 0.10 -8.74 -7.42
CA THR A 86 -0.86 -9.66 -6.78
C THR A 86 -0.31 -11.08 -6.75
N ASP A 87 0.22 -11.58 -7.88
CA ASP A 87 0.84 -12.91 -7.93
C ASP A 87 2.04 -12.99 -6.98
N GLY A 88 2.86 -11.92 -6.93
CA GLY A 88 4.00 -11.83 -6.03
C GLY A 88 3.60 -11.78 -4.55
N ALA A 89 2.52 -11.07 -4.21
CA ALA A 89 1.97 -11.04 -2.86
C ALA A 89 1.60 -12.44 -2.37
N LEU A 90 0.90 -13.22 -3.20
CA LEU A 90 0.54 -14.61 -2.90
C LEU A 90 1.78 -15.51 -2.72
N THR A 91 2.83 -15.28 -3.52
CA THR A 91 4.10 -16.03 -3.42
C THR A 91 4.81 -15.78 -2.08
N VAL A 92 4.78 -14.56 -1.57
CA VAL A 92 5.44 -14.20 -0.30
C VAL A 92 4.51 -14.34 0.93
N GLY A 93 3.34 -14.97 0.76
CA GLY A 93 2.44 -15.32 1.86
C GLY A 93 1.45 -14.23 2.27
N VAL A 94 1.12 -13.28 1.39
CA VAL A 94 -0.09 -12.45 1.54
C VAL A 94 -1.27 -13.28 1.05
N THR A 95 -2.34 -13.35 1.84
CA THR A 95 -3.52 -14.14 1.49
C THR A 95 -4.42 -13.41 0.48
N PRO A 96 -5.24 -14.14 -0.30
CA PRO A 96 -6.24 -13.50 -1.17
C PRO A 96 -7.17 -12.54 -0.42
N ALA A 97 -7.56 -12.87 0.82
CA ALA A 97 -8.38 -12.00 1.66
C ALA A 97 -7.65 -10.68 2.01
N GLU A 98 -6.37 -10.73 2.38
CA GLU A 98 -5.57 -9.52 2.66
C GLU A 98 -5.39 -8.64 1.41
N VAL A 99 -5.24 -9.24 0.23
CA VAL A 99 -5.21 -8.50 -1.04
C VAL A 99 -6.54 -7.79 -1.28
N VAL A 100 -7.67 -8.47 -1.10
CA VAL A 100 -9.01 -7.86 -1.22
C VAL A 100 -9.19 -6.72 -0.22
N GLU A 101 -8.82 -6.93 1.05
CA GLU A 101 -8.91 -5.90 2.08
C GLU A 101 -8.04 -4.68 1.75
N THR A 102 -6.85 -4.89 1.18
CA THR A 102 -5.99 -3.79 0.72
C THR A 102 -6.69 -2.98 -0.38
N ILE A 103 -7.23 -3.65 -1.40
CA ILE A 103 -7.89 -2.99 -2.53
C ILE A 103 -9.15 -2.23 -2.08
N VAL A 104 -9.98 -2.83 -1.21
CA VAL A 104 -11.17 -2.21 -0.64
C VAL A 104 -10.80 -0.98 0.19
N HIS A 105 -9.74 -1.07 1.00
CA HIS A 105 -9.21 0.05 1.78
C HIS A 105 -8.83 1.24 0.90
N ILE A 106 -8.17 0.97 -0.23
CA ILE A 106 -7.77 2.02 -1.19
C ILE A 106 -8.96 2.70 -1.88
N GLY A 107 -10.15 2.09 -1.84
CA GLY A 107 -11.38 2.75 -2.31
C GLY A 107 -11.72 4.05 -1.59
N LEU A 108 -11.27 4.24 -0.35
CA LEU A 108 -11.41 5.51 0.36
C LEU A 108 -10.59 6.65 -0.23
N TYR A 109 -9.50 6.32 -0.92
CA TYR A 109 -8.52 7.28 -1.43
C TYR A 109 -8.63 7.48 -2.93
N ALA A 110 -8.84 6.39 -3.68
CA ALA A 110 -8.88 6.39 -5.14
C ALA A 110 -10.29 6.16 -5.72
N GLY A 111 -11.28 5.95 -4.85
CA GLY A 111 -12.68 5.78 -5.23
C GLY A 111 -13.04 4.39 -5.79
N PHE A 112 -14.33 4.20 -6.02
CA PHE A 112 -14.88 2.92 -6.49
C PHE A 112 -14.34 2.44 -7.85
N PRO A 113 -14.17 3.29 -8.90
CA PRO A 113 -13.68 2.81 -10.20
C PRO A 113 -12.31 2.13 -10.11
N ALA A 114 -11.36 2.75 -9.40
CA ALA A 114 -10.04 2.19 -9.18
C ALA A 114 -10.10 0.86 -8.38
N THR A 115 -10.96 0.81 -7.36
CA THR A 115 -11.22 -0.40 -6.55
C THR A 115 -11.76 -1.54 -7.41
N LEU A 116 -12.76 -1.29 -8.26
CA LEU A 116 -13.37 -2.30 -9.12
C LEU A 116 -12.39 -2.84 -10.16
N ASN A 117 -11.55 -1.96 -10.74
CA ASN A 117 -10.47 -2.36 -11.63
C ASN A 117 -9.48 -3.28 -10.89
N GLY A 118 -9.08 -2.90 -9.68
CA GLY A 118 -8.17 -3.68 -8.85
C GLY A 118 -8.73 -5.06 -8.49
N LEU A 119 -9.99 -5.13 -8.06
CA LEU A 119 -10.65 -6.40 -7.75
C LEU A 119 -10.80 -7.31 -8.97
N THR A 120 -10.97 -6.73 -10.17
CA THR A 120 -11.01 -7.50 -11.42
C THR A 120 -9.66 -8.16 -11.70
N VAL A 121 -8.56 -7.42 -11.50
CA VAL A 121 -7.20 -7.97 -11.64
C VAL A 121 -6.93 -9.05 -10.58
N ALA A 122 -7.26 -8.78 -9.32
CA ALA A 122 -7.07 -9.73 -8.22
C ALA A 122 -7.86 -11.03 -8.44
N ARG A 123 -9.11 -10.93 -8.89
CA ARG A 123 -9.93 -12.10 -9.25
C ARG A 123 -9.25 -12.99 -10.29
N ALA A 124 -8.65 -12.41 -11.32
CA ALA A 124 -7.94 -13.18 -12.34
C ALA A 124 -6.70 -13.88 -11.74
N ALA A 125 -5.93 -13.19 -10.90
CA ALA A 125 -4.78 -13.80 -10.22
C ALA A 125 -5.19 -14.97 -9.31
N PHE A 126 -6.29 -14.84 -8.54
CA PHE A 126 -6.79 -15.90 -7.67
C PHE A 126 -7.32 -17.11 -8.46
N ALA A 127 -7.95 -16.87 -9.62
CA ALA A 127 -8.44 -17.95 -10.48
C ALA A 127 -7.31 -18.84 -10.99
N ASP A 128 -6.13 -18.26 -11.23
CA ASP A 128 -4.92 -18.99 -11.64
C ASP A 128 -4.21 -19.69 -10.46
N ARG A 129 -4.60 -19.38 -9.21
CA ARG A 129 -3.97 -19.86 -7.97
C ARG A 129 -5.00 -20.28 -6.90
N PRO A 130 -5.90 -21.24 -7.18
CA PRO A 130 -6.93 -21.65 -6.23
C PRO A 130 -6.36 -22.20 -4.91
N GLU A 131 -5.12 -22.69 -4.92
CA GLU A 131 -4.39 -23.16 -3.74
C GLU A 131 -4.04 -22.05 -2.74
N ALA A 132 -4.06 -20.78 -3.16
CA ALA A 132 -3.76 -19.63 -2.31
C ALA A 132 -4.84 -19.35 -1.25
N GLY A 133 -6.01 -19.97 -1.37
CA GLY A 133 -7.11 -19.88 -0.42
C GLY A 133 -8.25 -18.95 -0.85
N SER A 134 -9.19 -18.73 0.07
CA SER A 134 -10.39 -17.94 -0.20
C SER A 134 -10.09 -16.44 -0.22
N PRO A 135 -10.60 -15.67 -1.21
CA PRO A 135 -10.58 -14.20 -1.17
C PRO A 135 -11.68 -13.62 -0.27
N LEU A 136 -12.64 -14.46 0.16
CA LEU A 136 -13.70 -14.06 1.07
C LEU A 136 -13.20 -14.20 2.51
N GLY A 137 -13.16 -13.08 3.23
CA GLY A 137 -13.13 -13.04 4.69
C GLY A 137 -14.53 -13.14 5.29
N ASP A 138 -14.62 -12.91 6.59
CA ASP A 138 -15.90 -12.82 7.28
C ASP A 138 -16.72 -11.62 6.77
N SER A 139 -18.05 -11.78 6.70
CA SER A 139 -18.94 -10.67 6.39
C SER A 139 -18.98 -9.69 7.56
N GLU A 140 -18.61 -8.45 7.29
CA GLU A 140 -18.66 -7.34 8.26
C GLU A 140 -19.93 -6.48 8.12
N ILE A 141 -20.87 -6.87 7.25
CA ILE A 141 -22.15 -6.16 7.06
C ILE A 141 -23.02 -6.32 8.30
N ARG A 142 -23.52 -5.19 8.83
CA ARG A 142 -24.36 -5.12 10.03
C ARG A 142 -25.72 -4.51 9.69
N PRO A 143 -26.66 -5.26 9.08
CA PRO A 143 -27.92 -4.69 8.57
C PRO A 143 -28.85 -4.19 9.69
N GLU A 144 -28.70 -4.73 10.90
CA GLU A 144 -29.48 -4.35 12.08
C GLU A 144 -28.90 -3.14 12.84
N GLU A 145 -27.71 -2.65 12.45
CA GLU A 145 -27.06 -1.52 13.11
C GLU A 145 -27.75 -0.21 12.69
N THR A 146 -28.17 0.58 13.68
CA THR A 146 -28.74 1.91 13.42
C THR A 146 -27.65 2.89 12.96
N THR A 147 -28.04 3.96 12.27
CA THR A 147 -27.12 5.03 11.83
C THR A 147 -26.32 5.63 12.99
N GLN A 148 -26.93 5.77 14.17
CA GLN A 148 -26.25 6.30 15.35
C GLN A 148 -25.18 5.34 15.88
N GLN A 149 -25.48 4.05 15.96
CA GLN A 149 -24.50 3.03 16.38
C GLN A 149 -23.33 2.93 15.40
N ARG A 150 -23.61 2.99 14.08
CA ARG A 150 -22.59 3.03 13.03
C ARG A 150 -21.67 4.24 13.19
N TYR A 151 -22.23 5.41 13.48
CA TYR A 151 -21.47 6.63 13.74
C TYR A 151 -20.58 6.51 14.99
N GLU A 152 -21.12 6.05 16.11
CA GLU A 152 -20.37 5.86 17.36
C GLU A 152 -19.20 4.88 17.20
N ARG A 153 -19.43 3.76 16.51
CA ARG A 153 -18.38 2.79 16.18
C ARG A 153 -17.31 3.40 15.28
N GLY A 154 -17.71 4.23 14.33
CA GLY A 154 -16.80 5.01 13.49
C GLY A 154 -15.92 5.95 14.30
N LEU A 155 -16.48 6.68 15.27
CA LEU A 155 -15.72 7.57 16.16
C LEU A 155 -14.67 6.80 16.98
N VAL A 156 -15.03 5.63 17.52
CA VAL A 156 -14.07 4.78 18.24
C VAL A 156 -12.91 4.39 17.32
N LYS A 157 -13.21 3.95 16.09
CA LYS A 157 -12.17 3.54 15.14
C LYS A 157 -11.31 4.72 14.67
N LEU A 158 -11.90 5.88 14.46
CA LEU A 158 -11.19 7.12 14.13
C LEU A 158 -10.20 7.49 15.24
N ALA A 159 -10.63 7.47 16.50
CA ALA A 159 -9.77 7.79 17.65
C ALA A 159 -8.59 6.83 17.80
N GLU A 160 -8.76 5.54 17.45
CA GLU A 160 -7.64 4.57 17.44
C GLU A 160 -6.53 4.94 16.45
N VAL A 161 -6.87 5.61 15.33
CA VAL A 161 -5.92 5.96 14.26
C VAL A 161 -5.40 7.39 14.44
N ASP A 162 -6.30 8.36 14.57
CA ASP A 162 -5.96 9.78 14.51
C ASP A 162 -5.66 10.38 15.90
N GLY A 163 -5.99 9.67 16.99
CA GLY A 163 -5.81 10.18 18.35
C GLY A 163 -6.50 11.53 18.54
N ASP A 164 -5.79 12.48 19.15
CA ASP A 164 -6.30 13.83 19.44
C ASP A 164 -6.62 14.66 18.18
N ALA A 165 -6.20 14.21 16.98
CA ALA A 165 -6.52 14.91 15.72
C ALA A 165 -7.95 14.62 15.22
N ALA A 166 -8.63 13.61 15.78
CA ALA A 166 -9.98 13.20 15.40
C ALA A 166 -11.03 14.32 15.57
N ASP A 167 -10.85 15.20 16.57
CA ASP A 167 -11.84 16.23 16.91
C ASP A 167 -11.89 17.39 15.89
N ASN A 168 -10.80 17.62 15.15
CA ASN A 168 -10.66 18.79 14.27
C ASN A 168 -11.41 18.63 12.92
N ILE A 169 -11.75 17.40 12.51
CA ILE A 169 -12.37 17.17 11.20
C ILE A 169 -13.79 17.73 11.10
N PHE A 170 -14.54 17.68 12.20
CA PHE A 170 -15.92 18.18 12.24
C PHE A 170 -15.96 19.70 12.23
N GLU A 171 -15.07 20.33 12.98
CA GLU A 171 -14.96 21.79 13.00
C GLU A 171 -14.62 22.34 11.62
N THR A 172 -13.71 21.67 10.90
CA THR A 172 -13.24 22.10 9.58
C THR A 172 -14.33 22.02 8.49
N LEU A 173 -15.30 21.11 8.63
CA LEU A 173 -16.32 20.86 7.60
C LEU A 173 -17.73 21.32 8.00
N ALA A 174 -17.93 21.80 9.24
CA ALA A 174 -19.24 22.09 9.79
C ALA A 174 -20.05 23.12 8.99
N ASP A 175 -19.39 24.15 8.44
CA ASP A 175 -20.02 25.26 7.74
C ASP A 175 -20.26 24.99 6.24
N ILE A 176 -19.52 24.06 5.64
CA ILE A 176 -19.54 23.81 4.19
C ILE A 176 -20.09 22.43 3.80
N ALA A 177 -19.76 21.37 4.52
CA ALA A 177 -20.07 19.99 4.15
C ALA A 177 -20.18 19.05 5.37
N PRO A 178 -21.12 19.30 6.30
CA PRO A 178 -21.27 18.49 7.51
C PRO A 178 -21.55 17.00 7.22
N ASP A 179 -22.30 16.70 6.16
CA ASP A 179 -22.57 15.32 5.73
C ASP A 179 -21.30 14.60 5.27
N LEU A 180 -20.34 15.31 4.66
CA LEU A 180 -19.07 14.73 4.26
C LEU A 180 -18.24 14.33 5.49
N ALA A 181 -18.23 15.18 6.52
CA ALA A 181 -17.60 14.85 7.80
C ALA A 181 -18.24 13.60 8.42
N ARG A 182 -19.58 13.50 8.35
CA ARG A 182 -20.31 12.32 8.82
C ARG A 182 -19.98 11.06 8.00
N TYR A 183 -19.91 11.15 6.68
CA TYR A 183 -19.53 10.01 5.82
C TYR A 183 -18.12 9.53 6.08
N LEU A 184 -17.17 10.41 6.39
CA LEU A 184 -15.83 10.00 6.79
C LEU A 184 -15.90 9.06 8.00
N VAL A 185 -16.68 9.42 9.02
CA VAL A 185 -16.81 8.61 10.24
C VAL A 185 -17.53 7.31 9.97
N GLU A 186 -18.71 7.39 9.35
CA GLU A 186 -19.58 6.23 9.20
C GLU A 186 -19.08 5.27 8.12
N PHE A 187 -18.69 5.79 6.96
CA PHE A 187 -18.25 4.94 5.85
C PHE A 187 -16.77 4.61 5.95
N ALA A 188 -15.89 5.62 6.10
CA ALA A 188 -14.46 5.33 6.13
C ALA A 188 -14.07 4.58 7.41
N PHE A 189 -14.40 5.12 8.58
CA PHE A 189 -13.95 4.53 9.84
C PHE A 189 -14.81 3.36 10.31
N ALA A 190 -16.14 3.50 10.28
CA ALA A 190 -17.01 2.39 10.68
C ALA A 190 -17.00 1.28 9.63
N ASP A 191 -17.28 1.52 8.36
CA ASP A 191 -17.46 0.40 7.43
C ASP A 191 -16.18 -0.17 6.84
N VAL A 192 -15.14 0.63 6.62
CA VAL A 192 -13.92 0.20 5.92
C VAL A 192 -12.75 -0.06 6.88
N TYR A 193 -12.37 0.88 7.74
CA TYR A 193 -11.26 0.69 8.69
C TYR A 193 -11.58 -0.36 9.76
N SER A 194 -12.86 -0.54 10.13
CA SER A 194 -13.24 -1.56 11.11
C SER A 194 -13.27 -2.98 10.53
N ARG A 195 -13.06 -3.15 9.21
CA ARG A 195 -13.01 -4.48 8.59
C ARG A 195 -11.82 -5.27 9.12
N ARG A 196 -12.06 -6.55 9.38
CA ARG A 196 -11.01 -7.50 9.76
C ARG A 196 -10.13 -7.86 8.56
N GLY A 197 -9.06 -8.59 8.80
CA GLY A 197 -8.16 -9.12 7.77
C GLY A 197 -6.90 -8.29 7.55
N LEU A 198 -6.91 -7.00 7.87
CA LEU A 198 -5.69 -6.17 7.95
C LEU A 198 -5.68 -5.39 9.26
N ASP A 199 -4.54 -5.42 9.95
CA ASP A 199 -4.31 -4.55 11.11
C ASP A 199 -4.16 -3.08 10.70
N LEU A 200 -4.33 -2.18 11.66
CA LEU A 200 -4.30 -0.73 11.41
C LEU A 200 -2.96 -0.26 10.88
N LYS A 201 -1.84 -0.81 11.37
CA LYS A 201 -0.50 -0.46 10.90
C LYS A 201 -0.35 -0.77 9.41
N THR A 202 -0.81 -1.94 8.98
CA THR A 202 -0.75 -2.37 7.58
C THR A 202 -1.66 -1.51 6.70
N ARG A 203 -2.85 -1.13 7.20
CA ARG A 203 -3.75 -0.18 6.53
C ARG A 203 -3.08 1.18 6.34
N GLU A 204 -2.44 1.72 7.36
CA GLU A 204 -1.75 3.02 7.27
C GLU A 204 -0.52 2.96 6.35
N LEU A 205 0.26 1.86 6.33
CA LEU A 205 1.33 1.67 5.35
C LEU A 205 0.79 1.68 3.91
N ALA A 206 -0.33 0.99 3.67
CA ALA A 206 -1.00 0.98 2.37
C ALA A 206 -1.52 2.38 1.99
N THR A 207 -2.11 3.10 2.94
CA THR A 207 -2.58 4.48 2.72
C THR A 207 -1.43 5.42 2.38
N VAL A 208 -0.32 5.39 3.13
CA VAL A 208 0.86 6.22 2.85
C VAL A 208 1.39 5.96 1.45
N ALA A 209 1.41 4.69 1.01
CA ALA A 209 1.81 4.32 -0.34
C ALA A 209 0.87 4.91 -1.41
N ALA A 210 -0.44 4.75 -1.23
CA ALA A 210 -1.46 5.28 -2.13
C ALA A 210 -1.40 6.82 -2.22
N CYS A 211 -1.39 7.52 -1.09
CA CYS A 211 -1.28 8.98 -1.05
C CYS A 211 0.02 9.48 -1.68
N THR A 212 1.12 8.74 -1.52
CA THR A 212 2.40 9.08 -2.17
C THR A 212 2.28 9.04 -3.68
N VAL A 213 1.76 7.94 -4.27
CA VAL A 213 1.71 7.82 -5.75
C VAL A 213 0.63 8.69 -6.41
N MET A 214 -0.42 9.07 -5.67
CA MET A 214 -1.38 10.06 -6.18
C MET A 214 -0.72 11.44 -6.41
N GLY A 215 0.34 11.76 -5.65
CA GLY A 215 1.18 12.96 -5.85
C GLY A 215 0.51 14.30 -5.53
N ASN A 216 -0.81 14.34 -5.36
CA ASN A 216 -1.62 15.53 -5.09
C ASN A 216 -2.32 15.49 -3.71
N ALA A 217 -2.18 14.40 -2.96
CA ALA A 217 -2.86 14.17 -1.68
C ALA A 217 -1.99 14.53 -0.46
N ALA A 218 -1.17 15.57 -0.56
CA ALA A 218 -0.21 15.93 0.49
C ALA A 218 -0.86 16.24 1.87
N PRO A 219 -2.03 16.91 1.97
CA PRO A 219 -2.72 17.09 3.25
C PRO A 219 -3.10 15.74 3.89
N GLN A 220 -3.67 14.83 3.10
CA GLN A 220 -4.08 13.49 3.56
C GLN A 220 -2.87 12.64 3.94
N LEU A 221 -1.78 12.73 3.16
CA LEU A 221 -0.53 12.05 3.48
C LEU A 221 -0.01 12.44 4.87
N ARG A 222 -0.09 13.73 5.26
CA ARG A 222 0.35 14.16 6.60
C ARG A 222 -0.50 13.54 7.71
N VAL A 223 -1.82 13.52 7.52
CA VAL A 223 -2.76 12.87 8.46
C VAL A 223 -2.37 11.40 8.63
N HIS A 224 -2.19 10.66 7.54
CA HIS A 224 -1.86 9.24 7.58
C HIS A 224 -0.43 8.92 8.01
N LEU A 225 0.50 9.87 7.90
CA LEU A 225 1.81 9.72 8.53
C LEU A 225 1.72 9.85 10.06
N HIS A 226 0.89 10.76 10.58
CA HIS A 226 0.58 10.76 12.01
C HIS A 226 -0.15 9.48 12.44
N GLY A 227 -1.16 9.08 11.67
CA GLY A 227 -1.93 7.85 11.89
C GLY A 227 -1.04 6.62 11.94
N LEU A 228 -0.16 6.43 10.94
CA LEU A 228 0.83 5.36 10.91
C LEU A 228 1.65 5.29 12.20
N LEU A 229 2.15 6.43 12.68
CA LEU A 229 2.97 6.46 13.90
C LEU A 229 2.14 6.26 15.18
N ASN A 230 0.86 6.64 15.18
CA ASN A 230 -0.06 6.37 16.30
C ASN A 230 -0.32 4.86 16.46
N VAL A 231 -0.44 4.13 15.35
CA VAL A 231 -0.76 2.69 15.34
C VAL A 231 0.48 1.79 15.37
N GLY A 232 1.64 2.31 15.78
CA GLY A 232 2.88 1.55 15.97
C GLY A 232 3.73 1.36 14.71
N GLY A 233 3.45 2.10 13.64
CA GLY A 233 4.39 2.30 12.55
C GLY A 233 5.58 3.15 12.96
N THR A 234 6.68 3.03 12.22
CA THR A 234 7.92 3.76 12.48
C THR A 234 8.23 4.75 11.37
N ARG A 235 9.08 5.73 11.68
CA ARG A 235 9.62 6.67 10.69
C ARG A 235 10.42 5.97 9.61
N GLU A 236 11.16 4.93 9.99
CA GLU A 236 11.91 4.11 9.04
C GLU A 236 10.97 3.41 8.05
N GLU A 237 9.90 2.77 8.54
CA GLU A 237 8.89 2.16 7.65
C GLU A 237 8.23 3.20 6.73
N ALA A 238 7.87 4.38 7.23
CA ALA A 238 7.31 5.45 6.41
C ALA A 238 8.28 5.90 5.30
N VAL A 239 9.56 6.06 5.62
CA VAL A 239 10.61 6.42 4.63
C VAL A 239 10.82 5.30 3.63
N GLU A 240 10.80 4.03 4.05
CA GLU A 240 10.91 2.88 3.14
C GLU A 240 9.73 2.78 2.18
N VAL A 241 8.49 3.04 2.66
CA VAL A 241 7.31 3.12 1.79
C VAL A 241 7.51 4.22 0.74
N ILE A 242 7.80 5.44 1.16
CA ILE A 242 7.96 6.60 0.26
C ILE A 242 9.09 6.37 -0.75
N THR A 243 10.21 5.79 -0.31
CA THR A 243 11.35 5.47 -1.16
C THR A 243 10.96 4.45 -2.23
N GLN A 244 10.23 3.39 -1.86
CA GLN A 244 9.74 2.41 -2.82
C GLN A 244 8.77 3.04 -3.84
N MET A 245 7.92 3.97 -3.39
CA MET A 245 6.96 4.64 -4.26
C MET A 245 7.60 5.52 -5.35
N ALA A 246 8.90 5.85 -5.25
CA ALA A 246 9.63 6.48 -6.36
C ALA A 246 9.63 5.62 -7.64
N GLY A 247 9.60 4.30 -7.50
CA GLY A 247 9.51 3.37 -8.64
C GLY A 247 8.11 3.22 -9.24
N TYR A 248 7.06 3.69 -8.56
CA TYR A 248 5.66 3.52 -8.96
C TYR A 248 5.00 4.85 -9.33
N GLY A 249 5.10 5.85 -8.45
CA GLY A 249 4.61 7.22 -8.67
C GLY A 249 5.65 8.18 -9.23
N GLY A 250 6.90 7.74 -9.39
CA GLY A 250 8.01 8.58 -9.84
C GLY A 250 8.64 9.42 -8.74
N PHE A 251 9.86 9.89 -8.99
CA PHE A 251 10.62 10.73 -8.04
C PHE A 251 9.90 12.01 -7.59
N PRO A 252 9.20 12.78 -8.45
CA PRO A 252 8.51 13.99 -8.00
C PRO A 252 7.47 13.72 -6.90
N ALA A 253 6.69 12.65 -7.05
CA ALA A 253 5.69 12.24 -6.06
C ALA A 253 6.35 11.83 -4.74
N ALA A 254 7.43 11.03 -4.81
CA ALA A 254 8.20 10.63 -3.64
C ALA A 254 8.89 11.81 -2.93
N LEU A 255 9.39 12.81 -3.67
CA LEU A 255 10.03 14.01 -3.12
C LEU A 255 9.03 14.93 -2.42
N ASN A 256 7.81 15.05 -2.94
CA ASN A 256 6.72 15.73 -2.25
C ASN A 256 6.37 15.00 -0.95
N ALA A 257 6.26 13.66 -1.02
CA ALA A 257 5.92 12.84 0.13
C ALA A 257 6.98 12.88 1.24
N ILE A 258 8.27 12.80 0.91
CA ILE A 258 9.34 12.86 1.92
C ILE A 258 9.43 14.23 2.59
N THR A 259 9.04 15.29 1.87
CA THR A 259 8.92 16.64 2.47
C THR A 259 7.77 16.69 3.47
N ALA A 260 6.60 16.12 3.15
CA ALA A 260 5.50 16.00 4.11
C ALA A 260 5.89 15.14 5.33
N ALA A 261 6.61 14.04 5.13
CA ALA A 261 7.13 13.20 6.21
C ALA A 261 8.09 13.95 7.12
N ARG A 262 9.01 14.74 6.56
CA ARG A 262 9.91 15.60 7.35
C ARG A 262 9.15 16.57 8.25
N GLU A 263 8.09 17.19 7.74
CA GLU A 263 7.25 18.11 8.52
C GLU A 263 6.55 17.40 9.68
N VAL A 264 5.95 16.23 9.42
CA VAL A 264 5.29 15.40 10.45
C VAL A 264 6.27 14.96 11.53
N PHE A 265 7.45 14.46 11.15
CA PHE A 265 8.46 13.99 12.11
C PHE A 265 8.97 15.14 12.99
N ALA A 266 9.21 16.30 12.40
CA ALA A 266 9.61 17.50 13.13
C ALA A 266 8.52 17.94 14.14
N ALA A 267 7.24 17.89 13.74
CA ALA A 267 6.13 18.24 14.61
C ALA A 267 5.99 17.30 15.82
N ARG A 268 6.33 16.01 15.67
CA ARG A 268 6.31 15.04 16.78
C ARG A 268 7.56 15.07 17.67
N GLY A 269 8.54 15.93 17.37
CA GLY A 269 9.80 15.98 18.10
C GLY A 269 10.68 14.74 17.89
N GLU A 270 10.35 13.92 16.89
CA GLU A 270 11.08 12.71 16.55
C GLU A 270 12.25 13.12 15.62
N ARG A 271 13.50 13.06 16.12
CA ARG A 271 14.72 13.36 15.34
C ARG A 271 15.17 12.21 14.48
#